data_AF-A0AAD7AE97-F1
#
_entry.id   AF-A0AAD7AE97-F1
#
_cell.length_a   1.000
_cell.length_b   1.000
_cell.length_c   1.000
_cell.angle_alpha   90.00
_cell.angle_beta   90.00
_cell.angle_gamma   90.00
#
_symmetry.space_group_name_H-M   'P 1'
#
loop_
_entity.id
_entity.type
_entity.pdbx_description
1 polymer ?
#
loop_
_entity_poly.entity_id
_entity_poly.type
_entity_poly.pdbx_seq_one_letter_code
_entity_poly.pdbx_strand_id
1 'polypeptide(L)'
;MSTLAADRARLADFDAQILDLECSLSALRSQRQPVFERLSAYTYPVLTLPNDITTEIFIHSLSNYPSWPPLTGPDSPTLLAQICREWRDIALATPALWRTISLSDSRIPFEHQVHLCNLWLSRSRCSPLSLELYGHVVDPLRVTELVSALVSHRPRWERLVVHGLPRSPLFATDGPMPLLRTLELYTDDRHNGVSFLEAPLLRTVVLWGAATETVALPWAQLTSLTLSHVSPEYCGPILRQTSNLVHCTLEFSKCPKAIDLLDVTLPYLHSLTLDGSDPGEYLEMLIVPVLRNLRMLNAYLEPEYIPTLAAFIAKSGCKLQNLRVTYGDSAFEYYFRKAFPSTTVTFDDYSCGQTKPANDL
;
A
#
# COMPACT_ATOMS: atom_id res chain seq x y z
N MET A 1 14.81 -30.10 -76.19
CA MET A 1 15.82 -29.01 -76.30
C MET A 1 15.32 -27.65 -75.79
N SER A 2 14.01 -27.37 -75.79
CA SER A 2 13.45 -26.07 -75.36
C SER A 2 13.63 -25.74 -73.85
N THR A 3 13.61 -26.75 -72.97
CA THR A 3 13.70 -26.58 -71.51
C THR A 3 15.10 -26.18 -71.01
N LEU A 4 16.16 -26.76 -71.57
CA LEU A 4 17.56 -26.46 -71.19
C LEU A 4 17.99 -25.02 -71.49
N ALA A 5 17.46 -24.42 -72.56
CA ALA A 5 17.74 -23.03 -72.90
C ALA A 5 17.03 -22.06 -71.95
N ALA A 6 15.79 -22.39 -71.56
CA ALA A 6 15.04 -21.62 -70.57
C ALA A 6 15.69 -21.66 -69.18
N ASP A 7 16.19 -22.82 -68.75
CA ASP A 7 16.88 -22.95 -67.47
C ASP A 7 18.21 -22.18 -67.43
N ARG A 8 18.96 -22.15 -68.54
CA ARG A 8 20.19 -21.33 -68.65
C ARG A 8 19.90 -19.83 -68.58
N ALA A 9 18.82 -19.37 -69.22
CA ALA A 9 18.41 -17.96 -69.14
C ALA A 9 17.98 -17.57 -67.72
N ARG A 10 17.26 -18.46 -67.01
CA ARG A 10 16.88 -18.26 -65.61
C ARG A 10 18.08 -18.26 -64.67
N LEU A 11 19.07 -19.13 -64.90
CA LEU A 11 20.30 -19.14 -64.10
C LEU A 11 21.06 -17.82 -64.27
N ALA A 12 21.22 -17.32 -65.49
CA ALA A 12 21.86 -16.04 -65.75
C ALA A 12 21.10 -14.86 -65.11
N ASP A 13 19.77 -14.91 -65.09
CA ASP A 13 18.94 -13.93 -64.39
C ASP A 13 19.15 -13.99 -62.86
N PHE A 14 19.23 -15.20 -62.28
CA PHE A 14 19.56 -15.36 -60.87
C PHE A 14 20.97 -14.86 -60.53
N ASP A 15 21.98 -15.14 -61.36
CA ASP A 15 23.34 -14.65 -61.16
C ASP A 15 23.39 -13.11 -61.21
N ALA A 16 22.64 -12.49 -62.13
CA ALA A 16 22.51 -11.04 -62.20
C ALA A 16 21.84 -10.46 -60.94
N GLN A 17 20.78 -11.10 -60.44
CA GLN A 17 20.11 -10.69 -59.19
C GLN A 17 21.02 -10.86 -57.97
N ILE A 18 21.82 -11.93 -57.90
CA ILE A 18 22.81 -12.13 -56.83
C ILE A 18 23.83 -11.00 -56.83
N LEU A 19 24.38 -10.67 -57.99
CA LEU A 19 25.35 -9.58 -58.12
C LEU A 19 24.77 -8.23 -57.69
N ASP A 20 23.53 -7.93 -58.08
CA ASP A 20 22.85 -6.69 -57.69
C ASP A 20 22.59 -6.63 -56.16
N LEU A 21 22.17 -7.75 -55.56
CA LEU A 21 21.99 -7.86 -54.11
C LEU A 21 23.31 -7.74 -53.34
N GLU A 22 24.40 -8.32 -53.84
CA GLU A 22 25.74 -8.17 -53.26
C GLU A 22 26.22 -6.73 -53.32
N CYS A 23 26.01 -6.05 -54.45
CA CYS A 23 26.30 -4.63 -54.60
C CYS A 23 25.49 -3.80 -53.59
N SER A 24 24.18 -4.03 -53.51
CA SER A 24 23.29 -3.36 -52.57
C SER A 24 23.69 -3.58 -51.11
N LEU A 25 24.06 -4.81 -50.74
CA LEU A 25 24.51 -5.16 -49.40
C LEU A 25 25.85 -4.49 -49.05
N SER A 26 26.77 -4.39 -50.01
CA SER A 26 28.04 -3.68 -49.82
C SER A 26 27.84 -2.17 -49.63
N ALA A 27 26.91 -1.57 -50.38
CA ALA A 27 26.54 -0.16 -50.26
C ALA A 27 25.90 0.13 -48.90
N LEU A 28 24.95 -0.70 -48.46
CA LEU A 28 24.32 -0.58 -47.15
C LEU A 28 25.34 -0.74 -46.00
N ARG A 29 26.29 -1.68 -46.11
CA ARG A 29 27.37 -1.83 -45.11
C ARG A 29 28.25 -0.59 -45.04
N SER A 30 28.60 -0.02 -46.20
CA SER A 30 29.41 1.21 -46.29
C SER A 30 28.67 2.42 -45.71
N GLN A 31 27.36 2.52 -45.91
CA GLN A 31 26.52 3.56 -45.30
C GLN A 31 26.34 3.36 -43.79
N ARG A 32 26.26 2.11 -43.31
CA ARG A 32 26.13 1.77 -41.89
C ARG A 32 27.36 2.17 -41.09
N GLN A 33 28.55 1.98 -41.64
CA GLN A 33 29.82 2.17 -40.94
C GLN A 33 29.98 3.56 -40.28
N PRO A 34 29.80 4.70 -40.98
CA PRO A 34 29.94 6.02 -40.35
C PRO A 34 28.84 6.30 -39.33
N VAL A 35 27.63 5.73 -39.48
CA VAL A 35 26.55 5.86 -38.49
C VAL A 35 26.92 5.11 -37.22
N PHE A 36 27.46 3.90 -37.34
CA PHE A 36 27.94 3.10 -36.23
C PHE A 36 29.08 3.82 -35.48
N GLU A 37 30.06 4.36 -36.20
CA GLU A 37 31.19 5.11 -35.62
C GLU A 37 30.70 6.33 -34.82
N ARG A 38 29.80 7.15 -35.40
CA ARG A 38 29.20 8.29 -34.67
C ARG A 38 28.46 7.86 -33.41
N LEU A 39 27.66 6.80 -33.47
CA LEU A 39 26.91 6.30 -32.31
C LEU A 39 27.84 5.69 -31.25
N SER A 40 28.90 4.99 -31.66
CA SER A 40 29.89 4.40 -30.74
C SER A 40 30.72 5.44 -29.99
N ALA A 41 30.87 6.64 -30.55
CA ALA A 41 31.53 7.76 -29.88
C ALA A 41 30.68 8.37 -28.75
N TYR A 42 29.35 8.15 -28.75
CA TYR A 42 28.50 8.55 -27.63
C TYR A 42 28.69 7.56 -26.48
N THR A 43 29.23 8.06 -25.38
CA THR A 43 29.14 7.35 -24.11
C THR A 43 27.72 7.53 -23.58
N TYR A 44 26.96 6.44 -23.49
CA TYR A 44 25.65 6.47 -22.85
C TYR A 44 25.90 6.49 -21.34
N PRO A 45 25.72 7.63 -20.62
CA PRO A 45 26.23 7.77 -19.27
C PRO A 45 25.65 6.72 -18.31
N VAL A 46 24.40 6.31 -18.54
CA VAL A 46 23.69 5.30 -17.74
C VAL A 46 24.24 3.88 -17.90
N LEU A 47 25.00 3.59 -18.97
CA LEU A 47 25.72 2.32 -19.16
C LEU A 47 27.17 2.38 -18.65
N THR A 48 27.57 3.51 -18.07
CA THR A 48 28.90 3.70 -17.47
C THR A 48 28.86 3.94 -15.97
N LEU A 49 27.65 4.00 -15.41
CA LEU A 49 27.46 4.12 -13.96
C LEU A 49 27.82 2.78 -13.28
N PRO A 50 28.47 2.84 -12.11
CA PRO A 50 28.60 1.64 -11.27
C PRO A 50 27.23 1.04 -10.96
N ASN A 51 27.17 -0.30 -10.85
CA ASN A 51 25.92 -1.02 -10.56
C ASN A 51 25.21 -0.48 -9.33
N ASP A 52 25.93 -0.12 -8.27
CA ASP A 52 25.35 0.42 -7.04
C ASP A 52 24.57 1.72 -7.29
N ILE A 53 25.12 2.62 -8.12
CA ILE A 53 24.46 3.88 -8.48
C ILE A 53 23.25 3.61 -9.37
N THR A 54 23.36 2.69 -10.32
CA THR A 54 22.24 2.29 -11.18
C THR A 54 21.11 1.65 -10.36
N THR A 55 21.44 0.83 -9.35
CA THR A 55 20.49 0.25 -8.40
C THR A 55 19.76 1.34 -7.61
N GLU A 56 20.47 2.33 -7.07
CA GLU A 56 19.84 3.45 -6.36
C GLU A 56 18.92 4.27 -7.28
N ILE A 57 19.36 4.53 -8.53
CA ILE A 57 18.53 5.18 -9.54
C ILE A 57 17.26 4.37 -9.79
N PHE A 58 17.37 3.04 -9.94
CA PHE A 58 16.21 2.18 -10.16
C PHE A 58 15.21 2.26 -9.00
N ILE A 59 15.70 2.18 -7.76
CA ILE A 59 14.87 2.25 -6.55
C ILE A 59 14.13 3.59 -6.49
N HIS A 60 14.81 4.70 -6.81
CA HIS A 60 14.22 6.04 -6.79
C HIS A 60 13.40 6.41 -8.04
N SER A 61 13.59 5.70 -9.16
CA SER A 61 12.84 5.91 -10.40
C SER A 61 11.42 5.32 -10.34
N LEU A 62 11.22 4.33 -9.47
CA LEU A 62 9.92 3.75 -9.18
C LEU A 62 9.27 4.49 -8.01
N SER A 63 7.97 4.25 -7.81
CA SER A 63 7.23 4.82 -6.69
C SER A 63 7.92 4.56 -5.34
N ASN A 64 7.95 5.58 -4.49
CA ASN A 64 8.62 5.51 -3.19
C ASN A 64 7.94 4.48 -2.28
N TYR A 65 8.73 3.58 -1.71
CA TYR A 65 8.28 2.64 -0.69
C TYR A 65 7.65 3.37 0.52
N PRO A 66 6.48 2.95 1.05
CA PRO A 66 5.67 1.80 0.64
C PRO A 66 4.59 2.16 -0.38
N SER A 67 4.89 2.02 -1.67
CA SER A 67 3.92 2.08 -2.76
C SER A 67 3.72 0.70 -3.39
N TRP A 68 2.61 0.51 -4.09
CA TRP A 68 2.31 -0.71 -4.83
C TRP A 68 2.57 -0.50 -6.33
N PRO A 69 3.79 -0.79 -6.84
CA PRO A 69 4.02 -0.74 -8.28
C PRO A 69 3.18 -1.81 -8.98
N PRO A 70 2.72 -1.55 -10.22
CA PRO A 70 2.02 -2.57 -10.99
C PRO A 70 2.93 -3.77 -11.28
N LEU A 71 2.34 -4.96 -11.34
CA LEU A 71 3.09 -6.21 -11.61
C LEU A 71 3.78 -6.20 -12.99
N THR A 72 3.27 -5.40 -13.93
CA THR A 72 3.79 -5.19 -15.28
C THR A 72 3.51 -3.77 -15.75
N GLY A 73 4.27 -3.25 -16.73
CA GLY A 73 3.98 -1.97 -17.37
C GLY A 73 4.93 -0.83 -16.96
N PRO A 74 4.55 0.44 -17.24
CA PRO A 74 5.48 1.59 -17.24
C PRO A 74 6.09 1.91 -15.87
N ASP A 75 5.40 1.63 -14.77
CA ASP A 75 5.88 1.89 -13.40
C ASP A 75 6.30 0.61 -12.66
N SER A 76 6.50 -0.46 -13.42
CA SER A 76 6.87 -1.77 -12.88
C SER A 76 8.39 -1.97 -12.95
N PRO A 77 9.02 -2.60 -11.94
CA PRO A 77 10.42 -3.03 -12.02
C PRO A 77 10.69 -3.98 -13.21
N THR A 78 9.64 -4.63 -13.74
CA THR A 78 9.75 -5.43 -14.96
C THR A 78 10.17 -4.62 -16.19
N LEU A 79 9.82 -3.33 -16.27
CA LEU A 79 10.23 -2.45 -17.37
C LEU A 79 11.75 -2.27 -17.39
N LEU A 80 12.34 -2.05 -16.21
CA LEU A 80 13.80 -1.93 -16.07
C LEU A 80 14.50 -3.18 -16.59
N ALA A 81 13.91 -4.35 -16.35
CA ALA A 81 14.39 -5.62 -16.86
C ALA A 81 14.15 -5.87 -18.37
N GLN A 82 13.47 -4.96 -19.08
CA GLN A 82 13.17 -5.08 -20.51
C GLN A 82 14.02 -4.15 -21.38
N ILE A 83 14.67 -3.12 -20.81
CA ILE A 83 15.39 -2.08 -21.56
C ILE A 83 16.63 -2.61 -22.28
N CYS A 84 17.59 -3.16 -21.54
CA CYS A 84 18.79 -3.78 -22.11
C CYS A 84 19.26 -4.96 -21.25
N ARG A 85 20.28 -5.70 -21.71
CA ARG A 85 20.81 -6.85 -20.97
C ARG A 85 21.39 -6.46 -19.61
N GLU A 86 22.19 -5.40 -19.58
CA GLU A 86 22.84 -4.93 -18.35
C GLU A 86 21.83 -4.47 -17.30
N TRP A 87 20.82 -3.69 -17.71
CA TRP A 87 19.73 -3.26 -16.81
C TRP A 87 18.91 -4.43 -16.30
N ARG A 88 18.69 -5.44 -17.14
CA ARG A 88 18.05 -6.69 -16.70
C ARG A 88 18.85 -7.37 -15.61
N ASP A 89 20.16 -7.51 -15.79
CA ASP A 89 21.00 -8.18 -14.80
C ASP A 89 21.01 -7.40 -13.48
N ILE A 90 21.12 -6.07 -13.52
CA ILE A 90 21.06 -5.19 -12.34
C ILE A 90 19.69 -5.27 -11.65
N ALA A 91 18.60 -5.14 -12.41
CA ALA A 91 17.24 -5.18 -11.85
C ALA A 91 16.92 -6.53 -11.21
N LEU A 92 17.29 -7.65 -11.86
CA LEU A 92 17.11 -9.00 -11.32
C LEU A 92 18.02 -9.28 -10.11
N ALA A 93 19.19 -8.65 -10.05
CA ALA A 93 20.11 -8.75 -8.93
C ALA A 93 19.73 -7.87 -7.73
N THR A 94 18.75 -6.96 -7.88
CA THR A 94 18.33 -5.99 -6.85
C THR A 94 17.01 -6.44 -6.18
N PRO A 95 17.04 -7.13 -5.02
CA PRO A 95 15.84 -7.74 -4.45
C PRO A 95 14.84 -6.72 -3.89
N ALA A 96 15.30 -5.50 -3.57
CA ALA A 96 14.47 -4.42 -3.06
C ALA A 96 13.39 -3.97 -4.07
N LEU A 97 13.66 -4.08 -5.38
CA LEU A 97 12.72 -3.73 -6.44
C LEU A 97 11.48 -4.65 -6.48
N TRP A 98 11.59 -5.87 -5.93
CA TRP A 98 10.59 -6.93 -6.06
C TRP A 98 9.82 -7.20 -4.76
N ARG A 99 10.03 -6.38 -3.73
CA ARG A 99 9.56 -6.66 -2.36
C ARG A 99 8.10 -6.26 -2.08
N THR A 100 7.51 -5.42 -2.92
CA THR A 100 6.15 -4.91 -2.78
C THR A 100 5.25 -5.57 -3.82
N ILE A 101 4.29 -6.40 -3.39
CA ILE A 101 3.43 -7.16 -4.30
C ILE A 101 1.97 -6.81 -3.99
N SER A 102 1.24 -6.29 -4.99
CA SER A 102 -0.20 -6.06 -4.91
C SER A 102 -0.92 -6.91 -5.96
N LEU A 103 -1.97 -7.63 -5.53
CA LEU A 103 -2.77 -8.53 -6.35
C LEU A 103 -4.17 -7.94 -6.55
N SER A 104 -4.19 -6.74 -7.13
CA SER A 104 -5.38 -5.89 -7.29
C SER A 104 -5.75 -5.60 -8.74
N ASP A 105 -4.89 -5.92 -9.70
CA ASP A 105 -5.06 -5.49 -11.08
C ASP A 105 -6.06 -6.37 -11.83
N SER A 106 -7.34 -5.98 -11.79
CA SER A 106 -8.45 -6.68 -12.46
C SER A 106 -8.27 -6.84 -13.98
N ARG A 107 -7.38 -6.07 -14.61
CA ARG A 107 -7.08 -6.15 -16.05
C ARG A 107 -6.20 -7.35 -16.39
N ILE A 108 -5.49 -7.90 -15.40
CA ILE A 108 -4.61 -9.06 -15.57
C ILE A 108 -5.37 -10.32 -15.15
N PRO A 109 -5.47 -11.35 -16.00
CA PRO A 109 -6.09 -12.62 -15.61
C PRO A 109 -5.45 -13.20 -14.33
N PHE A 110 -6.27 -13.72 -13.42
CA PHE A 110 -5.79 -14.16 -12.10
C PHE A 110 -4.60 -15.12 -12.16
N GLU A 111 -4.61 -16.11 -13.06
CA GLU A 111 -3.49 -17.06 -13.19
C GLU A 111 -2.19 -16.36 -13.60
N HIS A 112 -2.28 -15.31 -14.42
CA HIS A 112 -1.12 -14.51 -14.79
C HIS A 112 -0.63 -13.67 -13.60
N GLN A 113 -1.54 -13.13 -12.77
CA GLN A 113 -1.16 -12.45 -11.53
C GLN A 113 -0.44 -13.39 -10.55
N VAL A 114 -0.93 -14.62 -10.38
CA VAL A 114 -0.28 -15.65 -9.54
C VAL A 114 1.11 -15.98 -10.07
N HIS A 115 1.26 -16.16 -11.39
CA HIS A 115 2.56 -16.39 -12.01
C HIS A 115 3.55 -15.24 -11.73
N LEU A 116 3.11 -14.00 -11.94
CA LEU A 116 3.91 -12.80 -11.67
C LEU A 116 4.25 -12.67 -10.18
N CYS A 117 3.30 -12.97 -9.29
CA CYS A 117 3.51 -12.99 -7.85
C CYS A 117 4.65 -13.94 -7.47
N ASN A 118 4.60 -15.20 -7.92
CA ASN A 118 5.66 -16.19 -7.68
C ASN A 118 7.02 -15.72 -8.22
N LEU A 119 7.01 -15.09 -9.40
CA LEU A 119 8.22 -14.52 -9.99
C LEU A 119 8.81 -13.40 -9.12
N TRP A 120 7.98 -12.49 -8.60
CA TRP A 120 8.42 -11.41 -7.70
C TRP A 120 8.86 -11.94 -6.33
N LEU A 121 8.17 -12.93 -5.78
CA LEU A 121 8.58 -13.63 -4.55
C LEU A 121 9.97 -14.28 -4.70
N SER A 122 10.26 -14.87 -5.86
CA SER A 122 11.58 -15.45 -6.14
C SER A 122 12.68 -14.39 -6.23
N ARG A 123 12.41 -13.25 -6.87
CA ARG A 123 13.37 -12.16 -7.09
C ARG A 123 13.61 -11.30 -5.86
N SER A 124 12.64 -11.22 -4.95
CA SER A 124 12.77 -10.51 -3.68
C SER A 124 13.67 -11.23 -2.66
N ARG A 125 14.07 -12.49 -2.91
CA ARG A 125 15.05 -13.25 -2.12
C ARG A 125 14.79 -13.19 -0.60
N CYS A 126 15.61 -12.47 0.16
CA CYS A 126 15.50 -12.33 1.61
C CYS A 126 14.91 -10.98 2.04
N SER A 127 14.47 -10.14 1.10
CA SER A 127 13.90 -8.82 1.41
C SER A 127 12.63 -8.96 2.25
N PRO A 128 12.43 -8.03 3.21
CA PRO A 128 11.14 -7.85 3.88
C PRO A 128 10.04 -7.53 2.87
N LEU A 129 8.96 -8.29 2.92
CA LEU A 129 7.86 -8.24 1.97
C LEU A 129 6.75 -7.31 2.45
N SER A 130 6.26 -6.49 1.53
CA SER A 130 4.97 -5.82 1.64
C SER A 130 4.02 -6.52 0.69
N LEU A 131 2.87 -6.96 1.20
CA LEU A 131 1.86 -7.69 0.44
C LEU A 131 0.50 -7.01 0.55
N GLU A 132 -0.20 -6.87 -0.57
CA GLU A 132 -1.58 -6.43 -0.64
C GLU A 132 -2.43 -7.44 -1.41
N LEU A 133 -3.48 -7.94 -0.75
CA LEU A 133 -4.31 -9.04 -1.21
C LEU A 133 -5.77 -8.61 -1.30
N TYR A 134 -6.47 -9.03 -2.36
CA TYR A 134 -7.89 -8.80 -2.56
C TYR A 134 -8.63 -10.14 -2.67
N GLY A 135 -9.43 -10.47 -1.65
CA GLY A 135 -10.17 -11.73 -1.53
C GLY A 135 -11.51 -11.77 -2.27
N HIS A 136 -12.04 -10.63 -2.73
CA HIS A 136 -13.40 -10.54 -3.29
C HIS A 136 -13.56 -10.98 -4.76
N VAL A 137 -12.47 -11.30 -5.47
CA VAL A 137 -12.49 -11.33 -6.96
C VAL A 137 -12.41 -12.74 -7.55
N VAL A 138 -12.28 -13.81 -6.75
CA VAL A 138 -11.81 -15.11 -7.29
C VAL A 138 -12.48 -16.32 -6.64
N ASP A 139 -12.60 -17.40 -7.44
CA ASP A 139 -12.91 -18.77 -6.98
C ASP A 139 -12.12 -19.11 -5.69
N PRO A 140 -12.80 -19.48 -4.59
CA PRO A 140 -12.18 -19.81 -3.31
C PRO A 140 -11.02 -20.82 -3.41
N LEU A 141 -11.09 -21.79 -4.33
CA LEU A 141 -10.03 -22.79 -4.51
C LEU A 141 -8.74 -22.20 -5.05
N ARG A 142 -8.83 -21.18 -5.91
CA ARG A 142 -7.64 -20.56 -6.52
C ARG A 142 -6.97 -19.56 -5.58
N VAL A 143 -7.77 -18.88 -4.77
CA VAL A 143 -7.27 -18.04 -3.66
C VAL A 143 -6.48 -18.88 -2.67
N THR A 144 -6.90 -20.13 -2.45
CA THR A 144 -6.24 -21.07 -1.55
C THR A 144 -4.78 -21.32 -1.92
N GLU A 145 -4.52 -21.67 -3.18
CA GLU A 145 -3.16 -21.96 -3.65
C GLU A 145 -2.24 -20.74 -3.52
N LEU A 146 -2.73 -19.57 -3.92
CA LEU A 146 -2.00 -18.31 -3.81
C LEU A 146 -1.68 -17.96 -2.35
N VAL A 147 -2.66 -18.03 -1.45
CA VAL A 147 -2.47 -17.77 -0.03
C VAL A 147 -1.45 -18.75 0.56
N SER A 148 -1.51 -20.03 0.20
CA SER A 148 -0.54 -21.02 0.68
C SER A 148 0.90 -20.71 0.25
N ALA A 149 1.09 -20.23 -0.99
CA ALA A 149 2.39 -19.80 -1.49
C ALA A 149 2.91 -18.57 -0.72
N LEU A 150 2.04 -17.60 -0.44
CA LEU A 150 2.40 -16.39 0.31
C LEU A 150 2.74 -16.68 1.77
N VAL A 151 1.95 -17.55 2.44
CA VAL A 151 2.16 -17.97 3.83
C VAL A 151 3.51 -18.67 4.00
N SER A 152 3.98 -19.40 2.98
CA SER A 152 5.32 -20.02 2.98
C SER A 152 6.46 -18.99 3.09
N HIS A 153 6.19 -17.71 2.80
CA HIS A 153 7.13 -16.60 2.95
C HIS A 153 6.85 -15.71 4.17
N ARG A 154 5.97 -16.12 5.10
CA ARG A 154 5.58 -15.33 6.29
C ARG A 154 6.74 -14.82 7.17
N PRO A 155 7.91 -15.50 7.32
CA PRO A 155 8.99 -14.97 8.14
C PRO A 155 9.53 -13.64 7.62
N ARG A 156 9.26 -13.34 6.34
CA ARG A 156 9.70 -12.13 5.65
C ARG A 156 8.64 -11.03 5.62
N TRP A 157 7.40 -11.29 6.04
CA TRP A 157 6.34 -10.28 5.97
C TRP A 157 6.66 -9.10 6.88
N GLU A 158 6.57 -7.89 6.34
CA GLU A 158 6.78 -6.63 7.06
C GLU A 158 5.51 -5.79 7.08
N ARG A 159 4.79 -5.73 5.95
CA ARG A 159 3.50 -5.06 5.81
C ARG A 159 2.53 -6.01 5.11
N LEU A 160 1.37 -6.21 5.71
CA LEU A 160 0.30 -7.04 5.15
C LEU A 160 -0.98 -6.23 5.08
N VAL A 161 -1.57 -6.14 3.89
CA VAL A 161 -2.84 -5.50 3.62
C VAL A 161 -3.77 -6.54 3.01
N VAL A 162 -4.95 -6.74 3.60
CA VAL A 162 -5.92 -7.73 3.14
C VAL A 162 -7.30 -7.09 3.01
N HIS A 163 -7.82 -7.11 1.78
CA HIS A 163 -9.15 -6.64 1.41
C HIS A 163 -10.06 -7.83 1.15
N GLY A 164 -10.93 -8.15 2.10
CA GLY A 164 -11.77 -9.35 2.09
C GLY A 164 -11.02 -10.60 2.49
N LEU A 165 -11.52 -11.33 3.49
CA LEU A 165 -11.01 -12.66 3.84
C LEU A 165 -11.86 -13.72 3.12
N PRO A 166 -11.27 -14.63 2.31
CA PRO A 166 -12.02 -15.80 1.84
C PRO A 166 -12.53 -16.58 3.05
N ARG A 167 -13.75 -17.14 2.97
CA ARG A 167 -14.44 -17.92 4.03
C ARG A 167 -13.73 -19.21 4.47
N SER A 168 -12.48 -19.40 4.08
CA SER A 168 -11.71 -20.61 4.33
C SER A 168 -10.74 -20.41 5.51
N PRO A 169 -10.45 -21.47 6.28
CA PRO A 169 -9.51 -21.44 7.41
C PRO A 169 -8.03 -21.29 6.98
N LEU A 170 -7.77 -20.83 5.75
CA LEU A 170 -6.46 -20.83 5.10
C LEU A 170 -5.56 -19.66 5.51
N PHE A 171 -6.15 -18.62 6.10
CA PHE A 171 -5.42 -17.63 6.89
C PHE A 171 -5.18 -18.13 8.32
N ALA A 172 -4.95 -19.43 8.50
CA ALA A 172 -4.26 -19.92 9.69
C ALA A 172 -2.83 -19.36 9.64
N THR A 173 -2.69 -18.10 10.05
CA THR A 173 -1.42 -17.38 10.25
C THR A 173 -0.70 -17.89 11.50
N ASP A 174 -0.95 -19.14 11.89
CA ASP A 174 -0.28 -19.80 13.00
C ASP A 174 1.20 -19.96 12.66
N GLY A 175 2.05 -19.35 13.48
CA GLY A 175 3.50 -19.36 13.35
C GLY A 175 4.14 -17.98 13.24
N PRO A 176 5.48 -17.94 13.28
CA PRO A 176 6.20 -16.71 13.54
C PRO A 176 6.21 -15.76 12.35
N MET A 177 5.87 -14.50 12.63
CA MET A 177 5.96 -13.36 11.72
C MET A 177 6.92 -12.32 12.33
N PRO A 178 8.23 -12.65 12.41
CA PRO A 178 9.21 -11.89 13.19
C PRO A 178 9.47 -10.47 12.65
N LEU A 179 9.14 -10.20 11.38
CA LEU A 179 9.36 -8.91 10.75
C LEU A 179 8.09 -8.07 10.58
N LEU A 180 6.90 -8.61 10.91
CA LEU A 180 5.63 -7.93 10.62
C LEU A 180 5.48 -6.70 11.51
N ARG A 181 5.38 -5.52 10.89
CA ARG A 181 5.28 -4.21 11.54
C ARG A 181 3.92 -3.56 11.34
N THR A 182 3.34 -3.75 10.16
CA THR A 182 2.06 -3.14 9.78
C THR A 182 1.07 -4.19 9.26
N LEU A 183 -0.14 -4.17 9.82
CA LEU A 183 -1.24 -5.04 9.42
C LEU A 183 -2.48 -4.20 9.12
N GLU A 184 -3.09 -4.38 7.97
CA GLU A 184 -4.31 -3.68 7.56
C GLU A 184 -5.34 -4.70 7.08
N LEU A 185 -6.49 -4.77 7.74
CA LEU A 185 -7.55 -5.74 7.48
C LEU A 185 -8.85 -5.00 7.17
N TYR A 186 -9.31 -5.17 5.93
CA TYR A 186 -10.56 -4.61 5.42
C TYR A 186 -11.54 -5.74 5.15
N THR A 187 -12.41 -6.10 6.11
CA THR A 187 -13.35 -7.21 5.92
C THR A 187 -14.70 -6.99 6.59
N ASP A 188 -15.76 -7.33 5.86
CA ASP A 188 -17.14 -7.41 6.35
C ASP A 188 -17.49 -8.78 6.97
N ASP A 189 -16.61 -9.78 6.85
CA ASP A 189 -16.91 -11.17 7.20
C ASP A 189 -16.56 -11.46 8.68
N ARG A 190 -17.58 -11.77 9.48
CA ARG A 190 -17.46 -12.14 10.91
C ARG A 190 -17.03 -13.59 11.16
N HIS A 191 -16.70 -14.35 10.11
CA HIS A 191 -16.69 -15.81 10.19
C HIS A 191 -15.30 -16.47 10.20
N ASN A 192 -14.21 -15.69 10.22
CA ASN A 192 -12.86 -16.24 10.22
C ASN A 192 -11.99 -15.65 11.33
N GLY A 193 -11.76 -16.43 12.38
CA GLY A 193 -10.78 -16.09 13.39
C GLY A 193 -9.36 -16.16 12.84
N VAL A 194 -8.59 -15.06 12.86
CA VAL A 194 -7.19 -15.03 12.42
C VAL A 194 -6.28 -14.53 13.53
N SER A 195 -5.08 -15.12 13.65
CA SER A 195 -4.16 -14.85 14.77
C SER A 195 -2.83 -14.27 14.29
N PHE A 196 -2.46 -13.11 14.82
CA PHE A 196 -1.16 -12.48 14.59
C PHE A 196 -0.38 -12.30 15.90
N LEU A 197 -0.63 -13.17 16.89
CA LEU A 197 0.03 -13.11 18.20
C LEU A 197 1.55 -13.32 18.11
N GLU A 198 2.03 -14.11 17.15
CA GLU A 198 3.45 -14.37 16.92
C GLU A 198 4.15 -13.31 16.04
N ALA A 199 3.73 -12.04 16.18
CA ALA A 199 4.30 -10.89 15.48
C ALA A 199 4.89 -9.87 16.49
N PRO A 200 6.09 -10.09 17.05
CA PRO A 200 6.64 -9.27 18.14
C PRO A 200 7.00 -7.83 17.73
N LEU A 201 7.17 -7.58 16.44
CA LEU A 201 7.47 -6.25 15.88
C LEU A 201 6.22 -5.50 15.39
N LEU A 202 5.01 -6.05 15.56
CA LEU A 202 3.79 -5.40 15.11
C LEU A 202 3.55 -4.12 15.92
N ARG A 203 3.38 -3.00 15.21
CA ARG A 203 3.23 -1.66 15.81
C ARG A 203 2.05 -0.89 15.25
N THR A 204 1.71 -1.11 13.99
CA THR A 204 0.65 -0.39 13.29
C THR A 204 -0.43 -1.36 12.84
N VAL A 205 -1.67 -1.10 13.24
CA VAL A 205 -2.82 -1.91 12.86
C VAL A 205 -3.94 -1.02 12.33
N VAL A 206 -4.57 -1.42 11.23
CA VAL A 206 -5.80 -0.83 10.69
C VAL A 206 -6.83 -1.94 10.61
N LEU A 207 -7.97 -1.77 11.28
CA LEU A 207 -9.09 -2.70 11.25
C LEU A 207 -10.33 -1.98 10.79
N TRP A 208 -11.02 -2.57 9.81
CA TRP A 208 -12.26 -2.06 9.28
C TRP A 208 -13.39 -3.07 9.51
N GLY A 209 -14.52 -2.60 10.05
CA GLY A 209 -15.74 -3.38 10.25
C GLY A 209 -15.57 -4.59 11.18
N ALA A 210 -15.96 -5.77 10.67
CA ALA A 210 -16.07 -7.04 11.41
C ALA A 210 -14.74 -7.63 11.89
N ALA A 211 -13.60 -7.15 11.36
CA ALA A 211 -12.26 -7.63 11.73
C ALA A 211 -11.97 -7.50 13.24
N THR A 212 -12.64 -6.58 13.92
CA THR A 212 -12.46 -6.34 15.36
C THR A 212 -12.96 -7.48 16.25
N GLU A 213 -13.91 -8.28 15.77
CA GLU A 213 -14.49 -9.41 16.53
C GLU A 213 -13.68 -10.70 16.35
N THR A 214 -12.86 -10.78 15.30
CA THR A 214 -12.31 -12.03 14.79
C THR A 214 -10.79 -12.12 14.84
N VAL A 215 -10.07 -11.03 15.14
CA VAL A 215 -8.61 -11.00 15.04
C VAL A 215 -7.96 -11.03 16.44
N ALA A 216 -7.06 -11.99 16.65
CA ALA A 216 -6.21 -12.04 17.83
C ALA A 216 -4.88 -11.32 17.57
N LEU A 217 -4.66 -10.19 18.26
CA LEU A 217 -3.47 -9.34 18.11
C LEU A 217 -2.72 -9.15 19.43
N PRO A 218 -1.41 -8.90 19.38
CA PRO A 218 -0.64 -8.44 20.54
C PRO A 218 -0.94 -6.95 20.80
N TRP A 219 -2.14 -6.64 21.30
CA TRP A 219 -2.66 -5.26 21.45
C TRP A 219 -1.73 -4.34 22.26
N ALA A 220 -1.12 -4.86 23.33
CA ALA A 220 -0.33 -4.07 24.26
C ALA A 220 0.92 -3.42 23.63
N GLN A 221 1.49 -3.99 22.57
CA GLN A 221 2.69 -3.45 21.91
C GLN A 221 2.37 -2.47 20.76
N LEU A 222 1.10 -2.27 20.41
CA LEU A 222 0.71 -1.38 19.32
C LEU A 222 0.95 0.09 19.70
N THR A 223 1.49 0.85 18.76
CA THR A 223 1.74 2.29 18.88
C THR A 223 0.83 3.12 17.97
N SER A 224 0.28 2.50 16.92
CA SER A 224 -0.67 3.12 16.00
C SER A 224 -1.83 2.17 15.74
N LEU A 225 -3.06 2.65 15.94
CA LEU A 225 -4.27 1.87 15.71
C LEU A 225 -5.30 2.72 14.96
N THR A 226 -5.87 2.16 13.91
CA THR A 226 -7.05 2.71 13.22
C THR A 226 -8.19 1.72 13.35
N LEU A 227 -9.33 2.16 13.88
CA LEU A 227 -10.57 1.41 13.93
C LEU A 227 -11.62 2.12 13.08
N SER A 228 -12.02 1.51 11.97
CA SER A 228 -12.93 2.11 11.01
C SER A 228 -14.26 1.36 10.94
N HIS A 229 -15.38 2.08 11.01
CA HIS A 229 -16.74 1.53 11.01
C HIS A 229 -16.97 0.51 12.14
N VAL A 230 -16.38 0.76 13.32
CA VAL A 230 -16.48 -0.09 14.51
C VAL A 230 -17.33 0.64 15.55
N SER A 231 -18.35 -0.01 16.13
CA SER A 231 -19.17 0.60 17.20
C SER A 231 -18.40 0.74 18.53
N PRO A 232 -18.83 1.65 19.44
CA PRO A 232 -18.13 1.90 20.70
C PRO A 232 -17.98 0.64 21.58
N GLU A 233 -18.97 -0.25 21.54
CA GLU A 233 -19.01 -1.49 22.33
C GLU A 233 -17.85 -2.45 22.03
N TYR A 234 -17.38 -2.49 20.77
CA TYR A 234 -16.21 -3.31 20.38
C TYR A 234 -14.90 -2.52 20.49
N CYS A 235 -14.96 -1.22 20.21
CA CYS A 235 -13.82 -0.32 20.32
C CYS A 235 -13.26 -0.24 21.74
N GLY A 236 -14.11 -0.04 22.76
CA GLY A 236 -13.69 0.13 24.15
C GLY A 236 -12.81 -1.01 24.69
N PRO A 237 -13.23 -2.28 24.61
CA PRO A 237 -12.42 -3.43 25.03
C PRO A 237 -11.07 -3.55 24.30
N ILE A 238 -11.00 -3.19 23.02
CA ILE A 238 -9.75 -3.17 22.26
C ILE A 238 -8.83 -2.08 22.81
N LEU A 239 -9.34 -0.86 22.94
CA LEU A 239 -8.55 0.28 23.40
C LEU A 239 -8.01 0.09 24.83
N ARG A 240 -8.73 -0.63 25.71
CA ARG A 240 -8.20 -0.98 27.04
C ARG A 240 -6.97 -1.88 27.00
N GLN A 241 -6.81 -2.67 25.94
CA GLN A 241 -5.66 -3.56 25.78
C GLN A 241 -4.47 -2.83 25.15
N THR A 242 -4.67 -1.67 24.52
CA THR A 242 -3.62 -0.90 23.84
C THR A 242 -2.95 0.12 24.76
N SER A 243 -2.11 -0.36 25.68
CA SER A 243 -1.47 0.48 26.70
C SER A 243 -0.34 1.39 26.20
N ASN A 244 0.23 1.11 25.03
CA ASN A 244 1.36 1.86 24.45
C ASN A 244 0.98 2.72 23.22
N LEU A 245 -0.32 3.00 23.05
CA LEU A 245 -0.81 3.71 21.88
C LEU A 245 -0.36 5.17 21.85
N VAL A 246 0.22 5.60 20.73
CA VAL A 246 0.71 6.98 20.49
C VAL A 246 -0.17 7.70 19.47
N HIS A 247 -0.65 6.96 18.47
CA HIS A 247 -1.54 7.44 17.41
C HIS A 247 -2.80 6.58 17.36
N CYS A 248 -3.97 7.21 17.36
CA CYS A 248 -5.25 6.53 17.26
C CYS A 248 -6.14 7.25 16.24
N THR A 249 -6.75 6.48 15.35
CA THR A 249 -7.79 6.97 14.45
C THR A 249 -9.05 6.16 14.69
N LEU A 250 -10.15 6.84 14.95
CA LEU A 250 -11.47 6.23 15.11
C LEU A 250 -12.39 6.80 14.03
N GLU A 251 -12.91 5.94 13.16
CA GLU A 251 -13.86 6.31 12.11
C GLU A 251 -15.23 5.68 12.40
N PHE A 252 -16.25 6.51 12.58
CA PHE A 252 -17.53 6.11 13.16
C PHE A 252 -18.62 5.86 12.11
N SER A 253 -19.35 4.75 12.27
CA SER A 253 -20.68 4.56 11.68
C SER A 253 -21.77 5.12 12.61
N LYS A 254 -22.97 5.43 12.08
CA LYS A 254 -24.12 5.91 12.90
C LYS A 254 -24.39 4.97 14.08
N CYS A 255 -24.42 5.52 15.29
CA CYS A 255 -24.64 4.79 16.54
C CYS A 255 -26.10 4.92 17.00
N PRO A 256 -26.74 3.86 17.53
CA PRO A 256 -27.86 4.02 18.44
C PRO A 256 -27.34 4.53 19.79
N LYS A 257 -27.94 5.60 20.32
CA LYS A 257 -27.56 6.15 21.63
C LYS A 257 -27.81 5.14 22.76
N ALA A 258 -26.93 5.18 23.77
CA ALA A 258 -27.02 4.54 25.09
C ALA A 258 -26.28 3.20 25.24
N ILE A 259 -25.01 3.27 25.65
CA ILE A 259 -24.27 2.16 26.26
C ILE A 259 -23.54 2.70 27.50
N ASP A 260 -23.46 1.90 28.57
CA ASP A 260 -22.58 2.18 29.72
C ASP A 260 -21.11 2.06 29.28
N LEU A 261 -20.56 3.17 28.78
CA LEU A 261 -19.17 3.23 28.37
C LEU A 261 -18.29 3.43 29.61
N LEU A 262 -17.60 2.36 29.97
CA LEU A 262 -16.54 2.38 30.97
C LEU A 262 -15.31 3.11 30.41
N ASP A 263 -14.78 4.05 31.19
CA ASP A 263 -13.64 4.88 30.82
C ASP A 263 -12.42 4.07 30.35
N VAL A 264 -11.77 4.59 29.30
CA VAL A 264 -10.55 4.04 28.71
C VAL A 264 -9.45 5.07 28.77
N THR A 265 -8.42 4.77 29.54
CA THR A 265 -7.24 5.65 29.66
C THR A 265 -6.17 5.23 28.67
N LEU A 266 -5.74 6.15 27.80
CA LEU A 266 -4.64 5.96 26.86
C LEU A 266 -3.49 6.92 27.24
N PRO A 267 -2.57 6.50 28.12
CA PRO A 267 -1.66 7.41 28.83
C PRO A 267 -0.57 8.02 27.94
N TYR A 268 -0.27 7.41 26.79
CA TYR A 268 0.79 7.86 25.87
C TYR A 268 0.25 8.42 24.55
N LEU A 269 -1.07 8.61 24.43
CA LEU A 269 -1.68 9.04 23.18
C LEU A 269 -1.37 10.50 22.88
N HIS A 270 -0.59 10.75 21.82
CA HIS A 270 -0.18 12.09 21.40
C HIS A 270 -1.06 12.65 20.28
N SER A 271 -1.59 11.76 19.43
CA SER A 271 -2.40 12.12 18.27
C SER A 271 -3.68 11.29 18.23
N LEU A 272 -4.82 11.96 18.11
CA LEU A 272 -6.14 11.36 17.97
C LEU A 272 -6.82 11.93 16.74
N THR A 273 -7.32 11.05 15.87
CA THR A 273 -8.16 11.42 14.72
C THR A 273 -9.55 10.87 14.95
N LEU A 274 -10.56 11.73 14.82
CA LEU A 274 -11.97 11.38 14.94
C LEU A 274 -12.64 11.69 13.61
N ASP A 275 -13.12 10.66 12.92
CA ASP A 275 -13.82 10.78 11.64
C ASP A 275 -15.21 10.13 11.75
N GLY A 276 -16.24 10.66 11.09
CA GLY A 276 -17.60 10.09 11.11
C GLY A 276 -18.71 11.06 11.55
N SER A 277 -19.91 10.56 11.82
CA SER A 277 -21.09 11.44 11.96
C SER A 277 -21.41 11.93 13.38
N ASP A 278 -21.01 11.22 14.44
CA ASP A 278 -21.32 11.58 15.83
C ASP A 278 -20.21 11.07 16.78
N PRO A 279 -19.35 11.96 17.32
CA PRO A 279 -18.21 11.55 18.13
C PRO A 279 -18.53 11.46 19.63
N GLY A 280 -19.75 11.84 20.06
CA GLY A 280 -20.05 12.15 21.45
C GLY A 280 -19.71 11.03 22.43
N GLU A 281 -20.22 9.83 22.17
CA GLU A 281 -20.00 8.65 23.01
C GLU A 281 -18.51 8.22 23.07
N TYR A 282 -17.77 8.35 21.96
CA TYR A 282 -16.35 8.02 21.92
C TYR A 282 -15.51 9.01 22.74
N LEU A 283 -15.84 10.30 22.66
CA LEU A 283 -15.20 11.33 23.47
C LEU A 283 -15.46 11.11 24.96
N GLU A 284 -16.69 10.74 25.33
CA GLU A 284 -17.05 10.47 26.72
C GLU A 284 -16.30 9.27 27.30
N MET A 285 -16.02 8.25 26.51
CA MET A 285 -15.28 7.06 26.94
C MET A 285 -13.77 7.30 27.18
N LEU A 286 -13.17 8.31 26.53
CA LEU A 286 -11.70 8.42 26.46
C LEU A 286 -11.11 9.37 27.51
N ILE A 287 -10.00 8.93 28.11
CA ILE A 287 -9.11 9.74 28.96
C ILE A 287 -7.71 9.73 28.35
N VAL A 288 -7.29 10.86 27.78
CA VAL A 288 -6.06 10.98 26.96
C VAL A 288 -5.14 12.10 27.46
N PRO A 289 -4.45 11.92 28.60
CA PRO A 289 -3.84 13.01 29.35
C PRO A 289 -2.70 13.76 28.64
N VAL A 290 -2.02 13.11 27.70
CA VAL A 290 -0.88 13.69 26.97
C VAL A 290 -1.22 14.08 25.53
N LEU A 291 -2.51 14.14 25.18
CA LEU A 291 -2.95 14.48 23.82
C LEU A 291 -2.48 15.88 23.43
N ARG A 292 -1.81 15.98 22.27
CA ARG A 292 -1.30 17.24 21.70
C ARG A 292 -1.96 17.59 20.38
N ASN A 293 -2.28 16.58 19.58
CA ASN A 293 -2.83 16.74 18.25
C ASN A 293 -4.20 16.07 18.18
N LEU A 294 -5.23 16.84 17.82
CA LEU A 294 -6.56 16.33 17.53
C LEU A 294 -6.88 16.65 16.08
N ARG A 295 -7.31 15.65 15.32
CA ARG A 295 -7.85 15.83 13.96
C ARG A 295 -9.32 15.44 13.97
N MET A 296 -10.18 16.27 13.38
CA MET A 296 -11.61 16.02 13.42
C MET A 296 -12.37 16.69 12.27
N LEU A 297 -13.58 16.22 11.96
CA LEU A 297 -14.43 16.82 10.93
C LEU A 297 -14.99 18.18 11.38
N ASN A 298 -15.22 19.08 10.42
CA ASN A 298 -15.80 20.40 10.68
C ASN A 298 -17.15 20.40 11.39
N ALA A 299 -17.97 19.36 11.16
CA ALA A 299 -19.26 19.20 11.83
C ALA A 299 -19.13 19.22 13.37
N TYR A 300 -17.98 18.84 13.92
CA TYR A 300 -17.75 18.81 15.36
C TYR A 300 -17.36 20.17 15.96
N LEU A 301 -17.20 21.21 15.12
CA LEU A 301 -17.06 22.59 15.57
C LEU A 301 -18.41 23.30 15.73
N GLU A 302 -19.52 22.66 15.35
CA GLU A 302 -20.84 23.24 15.54
C GLU A 302 -21.11 23.50 17.04
N PRO A 303 -21.84 24.58 17.39
CA PRO A 303 -22.06 24.98 18.78
C PRO A 303 -22.64 23.89 19.69
N GLU A 304 -23.33 22.91 19.12
CA GLU A 304 -23.88 21.73 19.81
C GLU A 304 -22.79 20.79 20.36
N TYR A 305 -21.67 20.61 19.66
CA TYR A 305 -20.59 19.68 20.05
C TYR A 305 -19.49 20.33 20.89
N ILE A 306 -19.40 21.67 20.89
CA ILE A 306 -18.39 22.42 21.66
C ILE A 306 -18.42 22.06 23.17
N PRO A 307 -19.57 21.93 23.85
CA PRO A 307 -19.62 21.52 25.25
C PRO A 307 -19.04 20.11 25.48
N THR A 308 -19.36 19.16 24.60
CA THR A 308 -18.87 17.79 24.67
C THR A 308 -17.35 17.74 24.52
N LEU A 309 -16.81 18.51 23.57
CA LEU A 309 -15.38 18.62 23.35
C LEU A 309 -14.66 19.29 24.54
N ALA A 310 -15.27 20.31 25.13
CA ALA A 310 -14.74 20.98 26.32
C ALA A 310 -14.74 20.04 27.54
N ALA A 311 -15.81 19.27 27.73
CA ALA A 311 -15.90 18.25 28.77
C ALA A 311 -14.83 17.16 28.59
N PHE A 312 -14.61 16.69 27.36
CA PHE A 312 -13.56 15.72 27.04
C PHE A 312 -12.16 16.23 27.36
N ILE A 313 -11.82 17.46 26.96
CA ILE A 313 -10.50 18.05 27.23
C ILE A 313 -10.32 18.25 28.74
N ALA A 314 -11.35 18.74 29.43
CA ALA A 314 -11.32 18.92 30.89
C ALA A 314 -11.16 17.58 31.63
N LYS A 315 -11.92 16.55 31.22
CA LYS A 315 -11.84 15.18 31.75
C LYS A 315 -10.47 14.56 31.55
N SER A 316 -9.89 14.73 30.36
CA SER A 316 -8.57 14.21 30.04
C SER A 316 -7.43 15.01 30.69
N GLY A 317 -7.67 16.28 31.05
CA GLY A 317 -6.63 17.16 31.57
C GLY A 317 -5.51 17.48 30.56
N CYS A 318 -5.78 17.25 29.27
CA CYS A 318 -4.77 17.37 28.21
C CYS A 318 -4.56 18.83 27.79
N LYS A 319 -3.37 19.13 27.26
CA LYS A 319 -3.02 20.45 26.73
C LYS A 319 -2.95 20.39 25.21
N LEU A 320 -4.12 20.52 24.58
CA LEU A 320 -4.23 20.43 23.13
C LEU A 320 -3.47 21.57 22.44
N GLN A 321 -2.46 21.22 21.64
CA GLN A 321 -1.59 22.17 20.95
C GLN A 321 -2.09 22.47 19.53
N ASN A 322 -2.46 21.42 18.81
CA ASN A 322 -2.88 21.50 17.41
C ASN A 322 -4.24 20.83 17.24
N LEU A 323 -5.18 21.58 16.67
CA LEU A 323 -6.44 21.06 16.15
C LEU A 323 -6.43 21.18 14.63
N ARG A 324 -6.59 20.05 13.95
CA ARG A 324 -6.71 19.99 12.48
C ARG A 324 -8.14 19.65 12.10
N VAL A 325 -8.77 20.53 11.33
CA VAL A 325 -10.18 20.41 10.97
C VAL A 325 -10.28 20.05 9.50
N THR A 326 -10.91 18.92 9.19
CA THR A 326 -11.11 18.43 7.83
C THR A 326 -12.47 18.82 7.29
N TYR A 327 -12.54 19.04 5.97
CA TYR A 327 -13.75 19.49 5.25
C TYR A 327 -14.35 20.77 5.82
N GLY A 328 -13.50 21.65 6.35
CA GLY A 328 -13.93 22.80 7.13
C GLY A 328 -14.09 24.08 6.35
N ASP A 329 -15.17 24.77 6.66
CA ASP A 329 -15.30 26.21 6.49
C ASP A 329 -15.07 26.87 7.86
N SER A 330 -14.31 27.96 7.89
CA SER A 330 -14.00 28.78 9.07
C SER A 330 -15.23 29.34 9.81
N ALA A 331 -16.44 29.14 9.30
CA ALA A 331 -17.70 29.68 9.83
C ALA A 331 -17.90 29.45 11.35
N PHE A 332 -17.46 28.30 11.88
CA PHE A 332 -17.59 27.96 13.31
C PHE A 332 -16.29 28.12 14.12
N GLU A 333 -15.20 28.55 13.48
CA GLU A 333 -13.90 28.73 14.12
C GLU A 333 -13.96 29.68 15.32
N TYR A 334 -14.77 30.74 15.19
CA TYR A 334 -14.95 31.73 16.26
C TYR A 334 -15.43 31.10 17.57
N TYR A 335 -16.41 30.19 17.51
CA TYR A 335 -16.94 29.52 18.70
C TYR A 335 -15.88 28.64 19.35
N PHE A 336 -15.10 27.92 18.54
CA PHE A 336 -14.01 27.09 19.04
C PHE A 336 -12.88 27.93 19.66
N ARG A 337 -12.37 28.95 18.97
CA ARG A 337 -11.30 29.82 19.50
C ARG A 337 -11.70 30.51 20.81
N LYS A 338 -12.99 30.85 20.96
CA LYS A 338 -13.53 31.39 22.21
C LYS A 338 -13.48 30.37 23.34
N ALA A 339 -13.77 29.10 23.06
CA ALA A 339 -13.73 28.02 24.05
C ALA A 339 -12.29 27.55 24.36
N PHE A 340 -11.38 27.59 23.38
CA PHE A 340 -10.02 27.04 23.46
C PHE A 340 -8.97 28.03 22.90
N PRO A 341 -8.68 29.13 23.61
CA PRO A 341 -7.85 30.22 23.09
C PRO A 341 -6.37 29.86 22.92
N SER A 342 -5.89 28.80 23.57
CA SER A 342 -4.48 28.37 23.54
C SER A 342 -4.16 27.30 22.49
N THR A 343 -5.14 26.88 21.68
CA THR A 343 -4.99 25.81 20.70
C THR A 343 -4.84 26.40 19.30
N THR A 344 -3.84 25.94 18.55
CA THR A 344 -3.65 26.33 17.14
C THR A 344 -4.64 25.54 16.29
N VAL A 345 -5.49 26.24 15.53
CA VAL A 345 -6.48 25.62 14.64
C VAL A 345 -6.03 25.78 13.19
N THR A 346 -6.00 24.67 12.45
CA THR A 346 -5.70 24.65 11.01
C THR A 346 -6.81 23.93 10.26
N PHE A 347 -7.24 24.50 9.13
CA PHE A 347 -8.24 23.91 8.25
C PHE A 347 -7.55 23.27 7.05
N ASP A 348 -7.94 22.04 6.74
CA ASP A 348 -7.54 21.41 5.48
C ASP A 348 -8.46 21.88 4.36
N ASP A 349 -7.89 22.53 3.35
CA ASP A 349 -8.60 22.80 2.10
C ASP A 349 -9.01 21.48 1.43
N TYR A 350 -10.10 21.52 0.66
CA TYR A 350 -10.72 20.41 -0.08
C TYR A 350 -9.79 19.58 -0.99
N SER A 351 -8.50 19.89 -1.08
CA SER A 351 -7.56 19.41 -2.08
C SER A 351 -6.51 18.40 -1.59
N CYS A 352 -6.46 18.03 -0.31
CA CYS A 352 -5.43 17.09 0.17
C CYS A 352 -5.99 16.04 1.15
N GLY A 353 -6.39 14.87 0.64
CA GLY A 353 -6.71 13.76 1.54
C GLY A 353 -7.57 12.61 1.01
N GLN A 354 -8.03 12.63 -0.24
CA GLN A 354 -8.57 11.41 -0.85
C GLN A 354 -7.52 10.77 -1.76
N THR A 355 -6.69 9.89 -1.19
CA THR A 355 -6.42 8.64 -1.89
C THR A 355 -7.75 7.90 -1.98
N LYS A 356 -8.54 8.23 -3.00
CA LYS A 356 -9.72 7.47 -3.40
C LYS A 356 -9.30 6.00 -3.53
N PRO A 357 -10.06 5.02 -3.02
CA PRO A 357 -10.07 3.74 -3.69
C PRO A 357 -10.53 4.00 -5.13
N ALA A 358 -9.73 3.56 -6.09
CA ALA A 358 -10.09 3.61 -7.50
C ALA A 358 -11.30 2.69 -7.73
N ASN A 359 -12.50 3.21 -7.45
CA ASN A 359 -13.74 2.73 -8.02
C ASN A 359 -14.10 3.69 -9.14
N ASP A 360 -13.80 3.28 -10.37
CA ASP A 360 -14.59 3.56 -11.56
C ASP A 360 -14.28 2.46 -12.59
N LEU A 361 -15.35 1.70 -12.92
CA LEU A 361 -15.51 0.56 -13.83
C LEU A 361 -15.36 -0.85 -13.25
#